data_AF-A0A2H0W2C4-F1
#
_entry.id   AF-A0A2H0W2C4-F1
#
_cell.length_a   1.000
_cell.length_b   1.000
_cell.length_c   1.000
_cell.angle_alpha   90.00
_cell.angle_beta   90.00
_cell.angle_gamma   90.00
#
_symmetry.space_group_name_H-M   'P 1'
#
loop_
_entity.id
_entity.type
_entity.pdbx_description
1 polymer ?
#
loop_
_entity_poly.entity_id
_entity_poly.type
_entity_poly.pdbx_seq_one_letter_code
_entity_poly.pdbx_strand_id
1 'polypeptide(L)'
;MVYNIPLSVTVVAESFKVEDLVDGMVSFGRSGYGGPCQPNGEHRYFFKLYALDRNLKLRKNEARQIAESAMEGHIIDQAEIMGLHQKS
;
A
#
# COMPACT_ATOMS: atom_id res chain seq x y z
N MET A 1 -4.12 -1.29 1.10
CA MET A 1 -2.76 -0.82 1.55
C MET A 1 -2.18 -1.95 2.37
N VAL A 2 -0.91 -2.29 2.17
CA VAL A 2 -0.35 -3.50 2.78
C VAL A 2 0.65 -3.11 3.86
N TYR A 3 0.57 -3.75 5.03
CA TYR A 3 1.50 -3.52 6.14
C TYR A 3 1.89 -4.84 6.81
N ASN A 4 2.92 -4.79 7.66
CA ASN A 4 3.56 -5.95 8.29
C ASN A 4 4.02 -7.00 7.27
N ILE A 5 4.60 -6.53 6.16
CA ILE A 5 5.22 -7.39 5.15
C ILE A 5 6.41 -8.13 5.82
N PRO A 6 6.46 -9.47 5.78
CA PRO A 6 7.59 -10.22 6.34
C PRO A 6 8.91 -9.76 5.72
N LEU A 7 9.96 -9.69 6.54
CA LEU A 7 11.31 -9.31 6.09
C LEU A 7 11.90 -10.26 5.04
N SER A 8 11.34 -11.47 4.91
CA SER A 8 11.70 -12.43 3.86
C SER A 8 11.17 -12.05 2.47
N VAL A 9 10.21 -11.12 2.39
CA VAL A 9 9.65 -10.66 1.11
C VAL A 9 10.55 -9.56 0.55
N THR A 10 11.35 -9.92 -0.44
CA THR A 10 12.21 -8.98 -1.18
C THR A 10 11.62 -8.59 -2.54
N VAL A 11 10.59 -9.30 -3.00
CA VAL A 11 9.91 -9.06 -4.28
C VAL A 11 8.40 -9.17 -4.07
N VAL A 12 7.67 -8.16 -4.53
CA VAL A 12 6.21 -8.23 -4.69
C VAL A 12 5.94 -8.47 -6.17
N ALA A 13 5.63 -9.72 -6.52
CA ALA A 13 5.35 -10.10 -7.90
C ALA A 13 4.08 -9.44 -8.42
N GLU A 14 3.93 -9.39 -9.75
CA GLU A 14 2.65 -8.99 -10.34
C GLU A 14 1.54 -9.94 -9.86
N SER A 15 0.35 -9.38 -9.59
CA SER A 15 -0.80 -10.12 -9.02
C SER A 15 -0.51 -10.84 -7.71
N PHE A 16 0.49 -10.39 -6.94
CA PHE A 16 0.80 -10.94 -5.63
C PHE A 16 -0.45 -10.95 -4.75
N LYS A 17 -0.83 -12.15 -4.31
CA LYS A 17 -2.00 -12.33 -3.44
C LYS A 17 -1.59 -12.07 -1.99
N VAL A 18 -2.17 -11.03 -1.45
CA VAL A 18 -2.02 -10.52 -0.08
C VAL A 18 -2.78 -11.42 0.92
N GLU A 19 -2.95 -12.72 0.65
CA GLU A 19 -3.74 -13.62 1.51
C GLU A 19 -3.09 -13.79 2.91
N ASP A 20 -1.76 -13.56 3.01
CA ASP A 20 -0.98 -13.63 4.25
C ASP A 20 -0.65 -12.27 4.88
N LEU A 21 -1.12 -11.17 4.30
CA LEU A 21 -0.79 -9.82 4.74
C LEU A 21 -2.04 -9.08 5.21
N VAL A 22 -1.88 -8.22 6.22
CA VAL A 22 -3.00 -7.45 6.73
C VAL A 22 -3.27 -6.32 5.76
N ASP A 23 -4.36 -6.45 5.01
CA ASP A 23 -4.77 -5.46 4.02
C ASP A 23 -5.62 -4.36 4.67
N GLY A 24 -5.24 -3.11 4.46
CA GLY A 24 -6.02 -1.91 4.78
C GLY A 24 -6.98 -1.57 3.65
N MET A 25 -8.13 -0.97 3.99
CA MET A 25 -9.17 -0.63 3.01
C MET A 25 -8.64 0.36 1.96
N VAL A 26 -8.90 0.12 0.68
CA VAL A 26 -8.65 1.12 -0.38
C VAL A 26 -9.89 1.96 -0.66
N SER A 27 -9.71 3.09 -1.33
CA SER A 27 -10.76 4.07 -1.63
C SER A 27 -11.97 3.51 -2.41
N PHE A 28 -11.85 2.32 -2.99
CA PHE A 28 -12.95 1.59 -3.63
C PHE A 28 -13.85 0.81 -2.65
N GLY A 29 -13.68 0.98 -1.33
CA GLY A 29 -14.49 0.31 -0.31
C GLY A 29 -14.25 -1.19 -0.16
N ARG A 30 -13.21 -1.71 -0.83
CA ARG A 30 -12.74 -3.10 -0.74
C ARG A 30 -11.30 -3.14 -0.25
N SER A 31 -10.88 -4.28 0.28
CA SER A 31 -9.46 -4.59 0.48
C SER A 31 -8.81 -4.92 -0.86
N GLY A 32 -7.51 -4.71 -0.98
CA GLY A 32 -6.72 -5.09 -2.15
C GLY A 32 -6.33 -3.93 -3.04
N TYR A 33 -5.57 -4.22 -4.08
CA TYR A 33 -5.19 -3.24 -5.08
C TYR A 33 -6.37 -2.95 -6.02
N GLY A 34 -6.84 -1.70 -6.04
CA GLY A 34 -7.97 -1.27 -6.86
C GLY A 34 -7.66 -1.14 -8.35
N GLY A 35 -6.38 -1.04 -8.71
CA GLY A 35 -5.94 -0.79 -10.08
C GLY A 35 -6.19 0.64 -10.57
N PRO A 36 -5.61 1.00 -11.71
CA PRO A 36 -5.87 2.27 -12.32
C PRO A 36 -7.22 2.26 -13.05
N CYS A 37 -8.11 3.20 -12.72
CA CYS A 37 -9.45 3.30 -13.30
C CYS A 37 -9.78 4.77 -13.59
N GLN A 38 -9.06 5.38 -14.56
CA GLN A 38 -9.35 6.75 -15.00
C GLN A 38 -10.64 6.81 -15.81
N PRO A 39 -11.55 7.76 -15.52
CA PRO A 39 -12.64 8.13 -16.42
C PRO A 39 -12.18 9.06 -17.55
N ASN A 40 -11.23 9.98 -17.32
CA ASN A 40 -10.66 10.90 -18.31
C ASN A 40 -9.26 11.39 -17.86
N GLY A 41 -8.32 11.58 -18.80
CA GLY A 41 -7.02 12.20 -18.55
C GLY A 41 -5.89 11.26 -18.08
N GLU A 42 -4.75 11.86 -17.73
CA GLU A 42 -3.57 11.16 -17.20
C GLU A 42 -3.58 11.22 -15.67
N HIS A 43 -3.48 10.07 -14.99
CA HIS A 43 -3.27 10.03 -13.55
C HIS A 43 -1.89 9.50 -13.20
N ARG A 44 -1.36 10.03 -12.11
CA ARG A 44 -0.12 9.58 -11.45
C ARG A 44 -0.45 8.59 -10.34
N TYR A 45 0.19 7.43 -10.39
CA TYR A 45 0.08 6.37 -9.40
C TYR A 45 1.37 6.30 -8.60
N PHE A 46 1.29 6.70 -7.33
CA PHE A 46 2.41 6.66 -6.42
C PHE A 46 2.38 5.34 -5.64
N PHE A 47 3.48 4.60 -5.69
CA PHE A 47 3.71 3.42 -4.86
C PHE A 47 4.77 3.79 -3.83
N LYS A 48 4.40 3.72 -2.56
CA LYS A 48 5.28 4.06 -1.44
C LYS A 48 5.58 2.81 -0.63
N LEU A 49 6.85 2.62 -0.31
CA LEU A 49 7.35 1.56 0.56
C LEU A 49 8.01 2.19 1.78
N TYR A 50 7.64 1.71 2.96
CA TYR A 50 8.16 2.18 4.23
C TYR A 50 8.80 1.02 4.97
N ALA A 51 10.03 1.21 5.43
CA ALA A 51 10.68 0.33 6.40
C ALA A 51 10.40 0.89 7.80
N LEU A 52 9.93 0.03 8.70
CA LEU A 52 9.60 0.38 10.08
C LEU A 52 10.49 -0.39 11.05
N ASP A 53 10.78 0.21 12.20
CA ASP A 53 11.49 -0.46 13.31
C ASP A 53 10.61 -1.46 14.09
N ARG A 54 9.31 -1.53 13.75
CA ARG A 54 8.32 -2.35 14.45
C ARG A 54 7.17 -2.80 13.55
N ASN A 55 6.46 -3.82 14.01
CA ASN A 55 5.16 -4.18 13.47
C ASN A 55 4.06 -3.22 13.95
N LEU A 56 3.13 -2.91 13.05
CA LEU A 56 1.93 -2.13 13.33
C LEU A 56 0.86 -3.01 13.98
N LYS A 57 0.26 -2.54 15.08
CA LYS A 57 -0.84 -3.21 15.77
C LYS A 57 -2.19 -2.73 15.23
N LEU A 58 -2.50 -3.12 13.99
CA LEU A 58 -3.72 -2.70 13.27
C LEU A 58 -4.66 -3.89 13.04
N ARG A 59 -5.97 -3.61 12.99
CA ARG A 59 -6.98 -4.62 12.62
C ARG A 59 -7.00 -4.80 11.10
N LYS A 60 -7.51 -5.95 10.62
CA LYS A 60 -7.78 -6.11 9.18
C LYS A 60 -8.69 -4.97 8.70
N ASN A 61 -8.40 -4.42 7.53
CA ASN A 61 -9.16 -3.36 6.86
C ASN A 61 -9.19 -2.00 7.57
N GLU A 62 -8.21 -1.72 8.45
CA GLU A 62 -8.07 -0.38 9.03
C GLU A 62 -7.95 0.72 7.97
N ALA A 63 -8.46 1.90 8.32
CA ALA A 63 -8.43 3.06 7.45
C ALA A 63 -6.99 3.53 7.20
N ARG A 64 -6.75 4.08 6.01
CA ARG A 64 -5.42 4.55 5.61
C ARG A 64 -4.80 5.52 6.62
N GLN A 65 -5.57 6.50 7.08
CA GLN A 65 -5.06 7.50 8.02
C GLN A 65 -4.58 6.89 9.34
N ILE A 66 -5.25 5.84 9.83
CA ILE A 66 -4.87 5.17 11.08
C ILE A 66 -3.51 4.50 10.93
N ALA A 67 -3.25 3.85 9.80
CA ALA A 67 -1.93 3.25 9.57
C ALA A 67 -0.85 4.32 9.37
N GLU A 68 -1.15 5.42 8.65
CA GLU A 68 -0.21 6.54 8.49
C GLU A 68 0.19 7.13 9.84
N SER A 69 -0.77 7.36 10.75
CA SER A 69 -0.48 7.78 12.11
C SER A 69 0.29 6.73 12.91
N ALA A 70 0.01 5.44 12.71
CA ALA A 70 0.72 4.37 13.41
C ALA A 70 2.18 4.18 12.95
N MET A 71 2.52 4.65 11.74
CA MET A 71 3.89 4.66 11.21
C MET A 71 4.71 5.86 11.71
N GLU A 72 4.06 6.94 12.13
CA GLU A 72 4.74 8.17 12.53
C GLU A 72 5.75 7.92 13.67
N GLY A 73 6.97 8.43 13.50
CA GLY A 73 8.08 8.21 14.45
C GLY A 73 8.74 6.83 14.37
N HIS A 74 8.25 5.91 13.53
CA HIS A 74 8.77 4.54 13.39
C HIS A 74 9.36 4.25 11.99
N ILE A 75 9.29 5.20 11.06
CA ILE A 75 9.86 5.07 9.71
C ILE A 75 11.38 5.22 9.79
N ILE A 76 12.09 4.14 9.46
CA ILE A 76 13.56 4.12 9.39
C ILE A 76 14.11 4.32 7.99
N ASP A 77 13.31 4.00 6.96
CA ASP A 77 13.63 4.29 5.56
C ASP A 77 12.36 4.30 4.69
N GLN A 78 12.44 4.90 3.51
CA GLN A 78 11.33 4.97 2.56
C GLN A 78 11.80 4.96 1.10
N ALA A 79 10.99 4.37 0.24
CA ALA A 79 11.16 4.42 -1.22
C ALA A 79 9.83 4.78 -1.89
N GLU A 80 9.90 5.51 -2.99
CA GLU A 80 8.73 5.89 -3.78
C GLU A 80 9.02 5.70 -5.27
N ILE A 81 8.05 5.13 -5.98
CA ILE A 81 8.02 5.12 -7.44
C ILE A 81 6.69 5.70 -7.92
N MET A 82 6.70 6.31 -9.10
CA MET A 82 5.53 6.92 -9.71
C MET A 82 5.34 6.37 -11.12
N GLY A 83 4.16 5.79 -11.37
CA GLY A 83 3.73 5.34 -12.69
C GLY A 83 2.67 6.27 -13.28
N LEU A 84 2.73 6.49 -14.58
CA LEU A 84 1.70 7.20 -15.33
C LEU A 84 0.79 6.20 -16.02
N HIS A 85 -0.52 6.45 -15.98
CA HIS A 85 -1.45 5.77 -16.88
C HIS A 85 -2.50 6.75 -17.40
N GLN A 86 -2.77 6.64 -18.70
CA GLN A 86 -3.79 7.37 -19.43
C GLN A 86 -4.63 6.36 -20.20
N LYS A 87 -5.96 6.48 -20.12
CA LYS A 87 -6.86 5.80 -21.05
C LYS A 87 -6.99 6.68 -22.30
N SER A 88 -6.72 6.10 -23.46
CA SER A 88 -7.00 6.69 -24.78
C SER A 88 -8.47 6.54 -25.12
#